data_AF-A0A1I8CJU7-F1
#
_entry.id   AF-A0A1I8CJU7-F1
#
_cell.length_a   1.000
_cell.length_b   1.000
_cell.length_c   1.000
_cell.angle_alpha   90.00
_cell.angle_beta   90.00
_cell.angle_gamma   90.00
#
_symmetry.space_group_name_H-M   'P 1'
#
loop_
_entity.id
_entity.type
_entity.pdbx_description
1 polymer ?
#
loop_
_entity_poly.entity_id
_entity_poly.type
_entity_poly.pdbx_seq_one_letter_code
_entity_poly.pdbx_strand_id
1 'polypeptide(L)'
;MDPVERLNHILNMIEGMHKAFSVNPIFGVQYKKEREETPEPAAPLVDEDIQIDEKITRTDVYAAYFPEGVNKNFLPKPPVFSEELGVAIEQLKIGFSVSTLWNINVDL
;
A
#
# COMPACT_ATOMS: atom_id res chain seq x y z
N MET A 1 -48.46 5.04 19.00
CA MET A 1 -47.84 3.92 18.26
C MET A 1 -47.21 3.01 19.29
N ASP A 2 -47.49 1.72 19.20
CA ASP A 2 -46.89 0.72 20.10
C ASP A 2 -45.36 0.71 19.90
N PRO A 3 -44.55 0.66 20.97
CA PRO A 3 -43.10 0.51 20.87
C PRO A 3 -42.65 -0.61 19.93
N VAL A 4 -43.37 -1.74 19.87
CA VAL A 4 -43.01 -2.91 19.05
C VAL A 4 -43.27 -2.66 17.56
N GLU A 5 -44.41 -2.05 17.23
CA GLU A 5 -44.73 -1.68 15.84
C GLU A 5 -43.70 -0.69 15.28
N ARG A 6 -43.33 0.31 16.10
CA ARG A 6 -42.30 1.29 15.73
C ARG A 6 -40.93 0.63 15.54
N LEU A 7 -40.57 -0.32 16.40
CA LEU A 7 -39.30 -1.05 16.30
C LEU A 7 -39.21 -1.83 14.98
N ASN A 8 -40.24 -2.62 14.65
CA ASN A 8 -40.28 -3.41 13.41
C ASN A 8 -40.26 -2.51 12.18
N HIS A 9 -40.96 -1.38 12.22
CA HIS A 9 -40.94 -0.41 11.14
C HIS A 9 -39.52 0.15 10.89
N ILE A 10 -38.82 0.55 11.95
CA ILE A 10 -37.45 1.06 11.85
C ILE A 10 -36.49 -0.02 11.36
N LEU A 11 -36.60 -1.25 11.85
CA LEU A 11 -35.77 -2.37 11.43
C LEU A 11 -35.87 -2.60 9.91
N ASN A 12 -37.11 -2.68 9.39
CA ASN A 12 -37.34 -2.87 7.96
C ASN A 12 -36.75 -1.73 7.11
N MET A 13 -36.82 -0.48 7.60
CA MET A 13 -36.18 0.65 6.92
C MET A 13 -34.66 0.51 6.89
N ILE A 14 -34.04 0.18 8.03
CA ILE A 14 -32.58 0.00 8.12
C ILE A 14 -32.12 -1.14 7.21
N GLU A 15 -32.82 -2.27 7.20
CA GLU A 15 -32.49 -3.40 6.32
C GLU A 15 -32.61 -3.04 4.84
N GLY A 16 -33.66 -2.32 4.46
CA GLY A 16 -33.85 -1.83 3.09
C GLY A 16 -32.72 -0.91 2.66
N MET A 17 -32.36 0.04 3.52
CA MET A 17 -31.24 0.96 3.28
C MET A 17 -29.90 0.21 3.18
N HIS A 18 -29.65 -0.75 4.08
CA HIS A 18 -28.42 -1.53 4.07
C HIS A 18 -28.30 -2.40 2.81
N LYS A 19 -29.40 -3.03 2.37
CA LYS A 19 -29.44 -3.78 1.10
C LYS A 19 -29.14 -2.86 -0.09
N ALA A 20 -29.77 -1.69 -0.16
CA ALA A 20 -29.52 -0.73 -1.22
C ALA A 20 -28.05 -0.22 -1.22
N PHE A 21 -27.51 0.10 -0.05
CA PHE A 21 -26.11 0.50 0.11
C PHE A 21 -25.13 -0.62 -0.27
N SER A 22 -25.43 -1.86 0.09
CA SER A 22 -24.55 -3.02 -0.21
C SER A 22 -24.45 -3.31 -1.71
N VAL A 23 -25.45 -2.92 -2.51
CA VAL A 23 -25.39 -3.05 -3.98
C VAL A 23 -24.40 -2.06 -4.57
N ASN A 24 -24.43 -0.80 -4.12
CA ASN A 24 -23.55 0.27 -4.60
C ASN A 24 -23.08 1.13 -3.41
N PRO A 25 -21.98 0.73 -2.74
CA PRO A 25 -21.55 1.39 -1.52
C PRO A 25 -21.03 2.81 -1.81
N ILE A 26 -21.54 3.76 -1.03
CA ILE A 26 -21.07 5.14 -1.04
C ILE A 26 -19.96 5.25 0.01
N PHE A 27 -18.69 5.19 -0.42
CA PHE A 27 -17.53 5.26 0.48
C PHE A 27 -17.21 6.69 0.97
N GLY A 28 -17.96 7.69 0.54
CA GLY A 28 -17.72 9.09 0.91
C GLY A 28 -16.48 9.71 0.26
N VAL A 29 -15.86 9.03 -0.70
CA VAL A 29 -14.74 9.58 -1.49
C VAL A 29 -15.26 10.73 -2.36
N GLN A 30 -14.80 11.94 -2.07
CA GLN A 30 -15.09 13.13 -2.87
C GLN A 30 -13.90 13.41 -3.79
N TYR A 31 -14.12 13.37 -5.09
CA TYR A 31 -13.11 13.72 -6.08
C TYR A 31 -13.41 15.10 -6.66
N LYS A 32 -12.45 16.01 -6.54
CA LYS A 32 -12.47 17.31 -7.22
C LYS A 32 -11.28 17.35 -8.17
N LYS A 33 -11.55 17.35 -9.48
CA LYS A 33 -10.51 17.48 -10.49
C LYS A 33 -10.00 18.93 -10.47
N GLU A 34 -8.79 19.16 -9.97
CA GLU A 34 -8.19 20.50 -9.87
C GLU A 34 -7.65 21.01 -11.23
N ARG A 35 -7.43 20.12 -12.20
CA ARG A 35 -6.91 20.46 -13.53
C ARG A 35 -7.49 19.52 -14.59
N GLU A 36 -7.90 20.07 -15.74
CA GLU A 36 -8.13 19.26 -16.94
C GLU A 36 -6.78 18.70 -17.41
N GLU A 37 -6.46 17.49 -17.00
CA GLU A 37 -5.42 16.70 -17.65
C GLU A 37 -5.86 16.49 -19.10
N THR A 38 -5.09 17.04 -20.04
CA THR A 38 -5.05 16.53 -21.40
C THR A 38 -4.74 15.04 -21.30
N PRO A 39 -5.50 14.15 -21.96
CA PRO A 39 -5.20 12.73 -21.93
C PRO A 39 -3.73 12.56 -22.34
N GLU A 40 -2.89 12.09 -21.42
CA GLU A 40 -1.57 11.63 -21.80
C GLU A 40 -1.80 10.58 -22.89
N PRO A 41 -1.08 10.64 -24.02
CA PRO A 41 -1.17 9.60 -25.03
C PRO A 41 -0.88 8.29 -24.31
N ALA A 42 -1.85 7.37 -24.32
CA ALA A 42 -1.66 6.02 -23.80
C ALA A 42 -0.32 5.54 -24.35
N ALA A 43 0.61 5.19 -23.45
CA ALA A 43 1.87 4.60 -23.86
C ALA A 43 1.50 3.48 -24.86
N PRO A 44 2.10 3.46 -26.06
CA PRO A 44 1.79 2.42 -27.01
C PRO A 44 2.01 1.09 -26.28
N LEU A 45 0.98 0.25 -26.25
CA LEU A 45 1.13 -1.12 -25.85
C LEU A 45 2.09 -1.71 -26.88
N VAL A 46 3.37 -1.73 -26.52
CA VAL A 46 4.34 -2.49 -27.29
C VAL A 46 3.87 -3.93 -27.05
N ASP A 47 3.35 -4.56 -28.09
CA ASP A 47 3.26 -6.01 -28.19
C ASP A 47 4.70 -6.54 -28.22
N GLU A 48 5.42 -6.37 -27.10
CA GLU A 48 6.54 -7.24 -26.82
C GLU A 48 5.89 -8.62 -26.68
N ASP A 49 6.35 -9.59 -27.46
CA ASP A 49 5.99 -10.99 -27.27
C ASP A 49 6.40 -11.38 -25.84
N ILE A 50 5.53 -11.09 -24.87
CA ILE A 50 5.72 -11.47 -23.47
C ILE A 50 5.58 -12.97 -23.49
N GLN A 51 6.72 -13.65 -23.62
CA GLN A 51 6.82 -15.07 -23.37
C GLN A 51 6.51 -15.24 -21.88
N ILE A 52 5.24 -15.48 -21.57
CA ILE A 52 4.79 -15.80 -20.22
C ILE A 52 5.50 -17.10 -19.89
N ASP A 53 6.55 -17.02 -19.07
CA ASP A 53 7.21 -18.19 -18.55
C ASP A 53 6.18 -18.93 -17.67
N GLU A 54 5.55 -19.97 -18.22
CA GLU A 54 4.61 -20.86 -17.53
C GLU A 54 5.28 -21.60 -16.36
N LYS A 55 6.62 -21.49 -16.23
CA LYS A 55 7.31 -21.89 -15.02
C LYS A 55 6.95 -20.89 -13.93
N ILE A 56 5.92 -21.26 -13.17
CA ILE A 56 5.62 -20.79 -11.83
C ILE A 56 6.86 -21.07 -10.95
N THR A 57 7.88 -20.24 -11.08
CA THR A 57 9.09 -20.23 -10.25
C THR A 57 9.43 -18.82 -9.80
N ARG A 58 8.54 -17.84 -10.04
CA ARG A 58 8.54 -16.57 -9.29
C ARG A 58 7.64 -16.76 -8.09
N THR A 59 8.25 -17.06 -6.95
CA THR A 59 7.59 -17.45 -5.71
C THR A 59 6.80 -16.30 -5.05
N ASP A 60 6.86 -15.07 -5.54
CA ASP A 60 6.04 -13.97 -5.04
C ASP A 60 5.88 -12.82 -6.07
N VAL A 61 4.66 -12.66 -6.63
CA VAL A 61 4.33 -11.54 -7.55
C VAL A 61 4.37 -10.20 -6.81
N TYR A 62 4.11 -10.18 -5.51
CA TYR A 62 4.15 -8.95 -4.71
C TYR A 62 5.58 -8.41 -4.57
N ALA A 63 6.60 -9.25 -4.72
CA ALA A 63 7.98 -8.83 -4.60
C ALA A 63 8.43 -7.81 -5.65
N ALA A 64 7.81 -7.81 -6.82
CA ALA A 64 8.06 -6.82 -7.86
C ALA A 64 7.55 -5.42 -7.48
N TYR A 65 6.64 -5.32 -6.50
CA TYR A 65 6.00 -4.08 -6.06
C TYR A 65 6.46 -3.62 -4.68
N PHE A 66 7.47 -4.27 -4.08
CA PHE A 66 8.03 -3.78 -2.81
C PHE A 66 8.79 -2.47 -3.05
N PRO A 67 8.38 -1.35 -2.43
CA PRO A 67 9.07 -0.08 -2.61
C PRO A 67 10.53 -0.12 -2.11
N GLU A 68 10.85 -1.04 -1.21
CA GLU A 68 12.18 -1.26 -0.67
C GLU A 68 13.06 -2.23 -1.47
N GLY A 69 12.52 -2.84 -2.53
CA GLY A 69 13.19 -3.80 -3.41
C GLY A 69 13.13 -5.26 -2.95
N VAL A 70 13.34 -6.18 -3.90
CA VAL A 70 13.15 -7.65 -3.81
C VAL A 70 13.95 -8.33 -2.70
N ASN A 71 14.99 -7.67 -2.16
CA ASN A 71 16.02 -8.30 -1.32
C ASN A 71 16.02 -7.88 0.16
N LYS A 72 14.96 -7.23 0.66
CA LYS A 72 14.87 -6.93 2.09
C LYS A 72 14.09 -8.03 2.81
N ASN A 73 14.75 -8.69 3.75
CA ASN A 73 14.10 -9.59 4.70
C ASN A 73 12.95 -8.87 5.39
N PHE A 74 11.79 -9.52 5.37
CA PHE A 74 10.44 -8.97 5.44
C PHE A 74 10.01 -8.33 6.77
N LEU A 75 10.90 -8.21 7.74
CA LEU A 75 10.55 -7.66 9.06
C LEU A 75 11.34 -6.38 9.31
N PRO A 76 10.66 -5.22 9.41
CA PRO A 76 11.32 -4.01 9.85
C PRO A 76 11.93 -4.27 11.23
N LYS A 77 13.20 -3.93 11.39
CA LYS A 77 13.85 -4.14 12.68
C LYS A 77 13.32 -3.14 13.71
N PRO A 78 13.39 -3.45 15.00
CA PRO A 78 12.87 -2.55 16.02
C PRO A 78 13.59 -1.19 16.01
N PRO A 79 12.89 -0.11 16.36
CA PRO A 79 13.51 1.19 16.57
C PRO A 79 14.38 1.16 17.84
N VAL A 80 15.56 1.76 17.75
CA VAL A 80 16.51 1.95 18.86
C VAL A 80 16.98 3.39 18.91
N PHE A 81 17.30 3.89 20.10
CA PHE A 81 17.86 5.23 20.25
C PHE A 81 19.33 5.24 19.78
N SER A 82 19.66 6.15 18.86
CA SER A 82 21.05 6.42 18.47
C SER A 82 21.58 7.58 19.28
N GLU A 83 22.58 7.31 20.13
CA GLU A 83 23.28 8.36 20.88
C GLU A 83 24.04 9.32 19.96
N GLU A 84 24.60 8.81 18.85
CA GLU A 84 25.35 9.60 17.86
C GLU A 84 24.47 10.63 17.14
N LEU A 85 23.24 10.25 16.79
CA LEU A 85 22.31 11.12 16.05
C LEU A 85 21.29 11.84 16.96
N GLY A 86 21.15 11.42 18.21
CA GLY A 86 20.18 11.98 19.17
C GLY A 86 18.71 11.66 18.83
N VAL A 87 18.46 10.67 17.98
CA VAL A 87 17.12 10.29 17.50
C VAL A 87 16.91 8.78 17.50
N ALA A 88 15.65 8.34 17.42
CA ALA A 88 15.33 6.93 17.21
C ALA A 88 15.59 6.55 15.73
N ILE A 89 16.30 5.43 15.52
CA ILE A 89 16.60 4.86 14.20
C ILE A 89 16.25 3.37 14.17
N GLU A 90 16.12 2.79 12.98
CA GLU A 90 16.05 1.33 12.85
C GLU A 90 17.35 0.67 13.36
N GLN A 91 17.24 -0.47 14.06
CA GLN A 91 18.40 -1.24 14.50
C GLN A 91 19.36 -1.57 13.34
N LEU A 92 20.61 -1.13 13.44
CA LEU A 92 21.63 -1.40 12.42
C LEU A 92 21.89 -2.90 12.23
N LYS A 93 22.37 -3.30 11.06
CA LYS A 93 22.85 -4.68 10.83
C LYS A 93 24.12 -4.91 11.67
N ILE A 94 24.31 -6.13 12.15
CA ILE A 94 25.52 -6.50 12.89
C ILE A 94 26.74 -6.19 12.00
N GLY A 95 27.74 -5.51 12.57
CA GLY A 95 28.95 -5.11 11.86
C GLY A 95 28.88 -3.76 11.14
N PHE A 96 27.74 -3.05 11.19
CA PHE A 96 27.60 -1.71 10.61
C PHE A 96 27.47 -0.64 11.71
N SER A 97 28.09 0.51 11.47
CA SER A 97 27.89 1.76 12.24
C SER A 97 27.22 2.82 11.36
N VAL A 98 26.71 3.89 11.98
CA VAL A 98 26.11 5.03 11.25
C VAL A 98 27.15 5.63 10.29
N SER A 99 28.37 5.85 10.79
CA SER A 99 29.48 6.37 9.98
C SER A 99 29.82 5.48 8.78
N THR A 100 29.85 4.15 8.93
CA THR A 100 30.12 3.23 7.82
C THR A 100 29.02 3.23 6.76
N LEU A 101 27.76 3.48 7.16
CA LEU A 101 26.63 3.59 6.21
C LEU A 101 26.60 4.95 5.49
N TRP A 102 27.14 5.99 6.10
CA TRP A 102 27.14 7.34 5.55
C TRP A 102 28.31 7.62 4.61
N ASN A 103 29.50 7.11 4.95
CA ASN A 103 30.71 7.39 4.18
C ASN A 103 30.78 6.52 2.92
N ILE A 104 31.11 7.16 1.79
CA ILE A 104 31.37 6.48 0.52
C ILE A 104 32.87 6.16 0.47
N ASN A 105 33.23 4.89 0.53
CA ASN A 105 34.61 4.46 0.25
C ASN A 105 34.77 4.38 -1.27
N VAL A 106 35.47 5.35 -1.84
CA VAL A 106 35.95 5.29 -3.22
C VAL A 106 37.43 4.96 -3.15
N ASP A 107 37.80 3.74 -3.54
CA ASP A 107 39.21 3.38 -3.70
C ASP A 107 39.77 4.21 -4.87
N LEU A 108 40.83 4.99 -4.61
CA LEU A 108 41.59 5.76 -5.61
C LEU A 108 42.69 4.92 -6.25
#